data_AF-A0A327WKN4-F1
#
_entry.id   AF-A0A327WKN4-F1
#
_cell.length_a   1.000
_cell.length_b   1.000
_cell.length_c   1.000
_cell.angle_alpha   90.00
_cell.angle_beta   90.00
_cell.angle_gamma   90.00
#
_symmetry.space_group_name_H-M   'P 1'
#
loop_
_entity.id
_entity.type
_entity.pdbx_description
1 polymer ?
#
loop_
_entity_poly.entity_id
_entity_poly.type
_entity_poly.pdbx_seq_one_letter_code
_entity_poly.pdbx_strand_id
1 'polypeptide(L)'
;MADRFCKVLVLLFLFSLNGLAQRVLPDTLTPVLNRPPQWVVKFAPLSLIDLDNTIQFGAERLLGRKHAIQAEFGYGWQALNLYPYRRDDYDDFEVWRGRLEWRRYSGRYRSNRRPHYATPPIGRYIAVETFFKQLTVLETTAVGRECLDGTCAYFQQGTFPMYRTVWGAHFKLGRQFVLSIPGENRLLLDFYMGLGFRTLSLFRFSNPANGNDNIVRSTGSVFGWDAGQAGSRLSGTLGIKLGYVL
;
A
#
# COMPACT_ATOMS: atom_id res chain seq x y z
N MET A 1 29.26 -32.14 -47.34
CA MET A 1 27.97 -32.13 -46.62
C MET A 1 27.70 -30.84 -45.82
N ALA A 2 28.72 -30.14 -45.31
CA ALA A 2 28.54 -28.91 -44.51
C ALA A 2 27.89 -27.72 -45.25
N ASP A 3 28.07 -27.61 -46.57
CA ASP A 3 27.65 -26.44 -47.34
C ASP A 3 26.13 -26.33 -47.58
N ARG A 4 25.41 -27.45 -47.46
CA ARG A 4 23.94 -27.47 -47.59
C ARG A 4 23.24 -27.04 -46.30
N PHE A 5 23.89 -27.23 -45.15
CA PHE A 5 23.32 -26.88 -43.84
C PHE A 5 23.33 -25.37 -43.60
N CYS A 6 24.39 -24.69 -44.05
CA CYS A 6 24.54 -23.24 -43.89
C CYS A 6 23.50 -22.45 -44.73
N LYS A 7 23.16 -22.94 -45.93
CA LYS A 7 22.15 -22.31 -46.80
C LYS A 7 20.73 -22.38 -46.23
N VAL A 8 20.39 -23.48 -45.54
CA VAL A 8 19.07 -23.64 -44.89
C VAL A 8 18.94 -22.71 -43.67
N LEU A 9 20.03 -22.53 -42.91
CA LEU A 9 20.03 -21.69 -41.71
C LEU A 9 19.92 -20.19 -42.04
N VAL A 10 20.53 -19.75 -43.15
CA VAL A 10 20.36 -18.38 -43.68
C VAL A 10 18.95 -18.14 -44.22
N LEU A 11 18.33 -19.14 -44.88
CA LEU A 11 16.95 -19.06 -45.36
C LEU A 11 15.93 -18.97 -44.21
N LEU A 12 16.16 -19.72 -43.10
CA LEU A 12 15.31 -19.63 -41.91
C LEU A 12 15.43 -18.27 -41.18
N PHE A 13 16.60 -17.63 -41.21
CA PHE A 13 16.76 -16.28 -40.67
C PHE A 13 16.07 -15.22 -41.52
N LEU A 14 16.11 -15.35 -42.85
CA LEU A 14 15.49 -14.39 -43.78
C LEU A 14 13.95 -14.46 -43.80
N PHE A 15 13.34 -15.61 -43.47
CA PHE A 15 11.87 -15.72 -43.40
C PHE A 15 11.25 -15.08 -42.15
N SER A 16 12.04 -14.68 -41.15
CA SER A 16 11.54 -14.04 -39.92
C SER A 16 11.29 -12.52 -40.04
N LEU A 17 11.58 -11.91 -41.20
CA LEU A 17 11.56 -10.45 -41.39
C LEU A 17 10.31 -9.90 -42.10
N ASN A 18 9.39 -10.76 -42.56
CA ASN A 18 8.15 -10.32 -43.24
C ASN A 18 6.94 -10.13 -42.31
N GLY A 19 7.18 -9.91 -41.02
CA GLY A 19 6.18 -9.33 -40.11
C GLY A 19 6.01 -7.84 -40.39
N LEU A 20 5.67 -7.48 -41.62
CA LEU A 20 5.38 -6.11 -42.03
C LEU A 20 4.26 -5.58 -41.15
N ALA A 21 4.61 -4.50 -40.46
CA ALA A 21 3.75 -3.70 -39.63
C ALA A 21 2.48 -3.31 -40.38
N GLN A 22 1.37 -3.95 -40.05
CA GLN A 22 0.06 -3.33 -40.23
C GLN A 22 0.04 -2.10 -39.32
N ARG A 23 0.26 -0.92 -39.92
CA ARG A 23 -0.09 0.36 -39.30
C ARG A 23 -1.61 0.39 -39.24
N VAL A 24 -2.15 -0.09 -38.13
CA VAL A 24 -3.56 0.11 -37.78
C VAL A 24 -3.81 1.61 -37.84
N LEU A 25 -4.73 2.01 -38.73
CA LEU A 25 -5.21 3.38 -38.83
C LEU A 25 -5.64 3.85 -37.43
N PRO A 26 -5.34 5.09 -37.03
CA PRO A 26 -5.81 5.62 -35.76
C PRO A 26 -7.34 5.59 -35.78
N ASP A 27 -7.89 4.76 -34.90
CA ASP A 27 -9.32 4.57 -34.74
C ASP A 27 -9.96 5.92 -34.36
N THR A 28 -10.82 6.45 -35.22
CA THR A 28 -11.38 7.82 -35.12
C THR A 28 -12.58 7.90 -34.17
N LEU A 29 -13.06 6.76 -33.66
CA LEU A 29 -14.16 6.68 -32.69
C LEU A 29 -13.68 6.79 -31.23
N THR A 30 -12.43 7.19 -31.03
CA THR A 30 -11.75 7.10 -29.76
C THR A 30 -11.69 8.48 -29.09
N PRO A 31 -12.40 8.72 -27.96
CA PRO A 31 -12.24 9.96 -27.20
C PRO A 31 -10.77 10.15 -26.78
N VAL A 32 -10.08 11.05 -27.47
CA VAL A 32 -8.75 11.52 -27.11
C VAL A 32 -8.90 12.45 -25.91
N LEU A 33 -8.21 12.15 -24.80
CA LEU A 33 -8.12 13.12 -23.71
C LEU A 33 -7.34 14.34 -24.21
N ASN A 34 -8.00 15.50 -24.26
CA ASN A 34 -7.40 16.76 -24.71
C ASN A 34 -6.23 17.24 -23.82
N ARG A 35 -6.09 16.69 -22.62
CA ARG A 35 -5.00 17.02 -21.69
C ARG A 35 -4.44 15.74 -21.07
N PRO A 36 -3.12 15.65 -20.85
CA PRO A 36 -2.56 14.52 -20.13
C PRO A 36 -3.16 14.49 -18.72
N PRO A 37 -3.78 13.37 -18.32
CA PRO A 37 -4.36 13.25 -16.99
C PRO A 37 -3.29 13.48 -15.92
N GLN A 38 -3.58 14.38 -14.98
CA GLN A 38 -2.62 14.77 -13.95
C GLN A 38 -2.83 14.02 -12.64
N TRP A 39 -4.04 13.50 -12.43
CA TRP A 39 -4.47 12.90 -11.18
C TRP A 39 -5.12 11.54 -11.40
N VAL A 40 -4.84 10.62 -10.49
CA VAL A 40 -5.50 9.32 -10.39
C VAL A 40 -5.97 9.14 -8.96
N VAL A 41 -7.26 8.94 -8.78
CA VAL A 41 -7.82 8.57 -7.46
C VAL A 41 -7.76 7.05 -7.35
N LYS A 42 -7.37 6.53 -6.20
CA LYS A 42 -7.22 5.11 -5.94
C LYS A 42 -7.96 4.70 -4.68
N PHE A 43 -8.51 3.49 -4.71
CA PHE A 43 -9.12 2.80 -3.60
C PHE A 43 -8.38 1.49 -3.36
N ALA A 44 -8.04 1.18 -2.10
CA ALA A 44 -7.29 -0.02 -1.74
C ALA A 44 -8.22 -1.04 -1.06
N PRO A 45 -8.93 -1.91 -1.80
CA PRO A 45 -9.93 -2.82 -1.21
C PRO A 45 -9.33 -3.80 -0.18
N LEU A 46 -8.06 -4.17 -0.34
CA LEU A 46 -7.41 -5.11 0.58
C LEU A 46 -7.25 -4.55 2.00
N SER A 47 -7.31 -3.22 2.19
CA SER A 47 -7.27 -2.62 3.52
C SER A 47 -8.50 -2.97 4.36
N LEU A 48 -9.60 -3.38 3.73
CA LEU A 48 -10.82 -3.84 4.42
C LEU A 48 -10.66 -5.21 5.07
N ILE A 49 -9.68 -6.03 4.67
CA ILE A 49 -9.46 -7.41 5.16
C ILE A 49 -8.12 -7.51 5.91
N ASP A 50 -7.44 -6.39 6.12
CA ASP A 50 -6.23 -6.33 6.92
C ASP A 50 -6.56 -6.63 8.40
N LEU A 51 -5.57 -6.99 9.22
CA LEU A 51 -5.78 -7.19 10.67
C LEU A 51 -6.28 -5.92 11.36
N ASP A 52 -5.88 -4.77 10.81
CA ASP A 52 -6.38 -3.45 11.18
C ASP A 52 -7.18 -2.90 10.01
N ASN A 53 -8.44 -3.35 9.92
CA ASN A 53 -9.36 -3.03 8.84
C ASN A 53 -9.54 -1.51 8.72
N THR A 54 -9.38 -0.98 7.51
CA THR A 54 -9.52 0.45 7.21
C THR A 54 -10.12 0.63 5.82
N ILE A 55 -10.90 1.70 5.63
CA ILE A 55 -11.25 2.18 4.29
C ILE A 55 -10.13 3.12 3.86
N GLN A 56 -9.48 2.83 2.73
CA GLN A 56 -8.31 3.60 2.30
C GLN A 56 -8.44 4.12 0.87
N PHE A 57 -8.27 5.43 0.73
CA PHE A 57 -8.23 6.14 -0.54
C PHE A 57 -6.87 6.80 -0.75
N GLY A 58 -6.50 7.02 -2.00
CA GLY A 58 -5.29 7.73 -2.35
C GLY A 58 -5.46 8.58 -3.59
N ALA A 59 -4.61 9.59 -3.70
CA ALA A 59 -4.47 10.41 -4.88
C ALA A 59 -3.03 10.31 -5.37
N GLU A 60 -2.88 9.98 -6.65
CA GLU A 60 -1.60 9.95 -7.33
C GLU A 60 -1.51 11.12 -8.31
N ARG A 61 -0.42 11.87 -8.25
CA ARG A 61 -0.08 12.93 -9.18
C ARG A 61 1.15 12.56 -9.99
N LEU A 62 1.04 12.73 -11.30
CA LEU A 62 2.18 12.60 -12.20
C LEU A 62 3.16 13.77 -12.07
N LEU A 63 4.43 13.45 -11.87
CA LEU A 63 5.54 14.38 -11.95
C LEU A 63 6.34 14.09 -13.24
N GLY A 64 5.88 14.68 -14.35
CA GLY A 64 6.46 14.46 -15.67
C GLY A 64 6.09 13.08 -16.25
N ARG A 65 7.02 12.47 -17.01
CA ARG A 65 6.71 11.28 -17.83
C ARG A 65 6.91 9.94 -17.12
N LYS A 66 7.70 9.90 -16.06
CA LYS A 66 8.15 8.64 -15.42
C LYS A 66 8.01 8.63 -13.91
N HIS A 67 7.76 9.77 -13.28
CA HIS A 67 7.67 9.86 -11.82
C HIS A 67 6.25 10.19 -11.41
N ALA A 68 5.84 9.69 -10.25
CA ALA A 68 4.59 10.05 -9.64
C ALA A 68 4.76 10.11 -8.12
N ILE A 69 3.94 10.92 -7.47
CA ILE A 69 3.78 10.92 -6.01
C ILE A 69 2.35 10.51 -5.72
N GLN A 70 2.19 9.57 -4.80
CA GLN A 70 0.90 9.11 -4.32
C GLN A 70 0.82 9.32 -2.81
N ALA A 71 -0.24 9.98 -2.37
CA ALA A 71 -0.59 10.06 -0.96
C ALA A 71 -1.84 9.22 -0.73
N GLU A 72 -1.86 8.46 0.36
CA GLU A 72 -3.02 7.68 0.78
C GLU A 72 -3.38 7.96 2.21
N PHE A 73 -4.69 7.96 2.45
CA PHE A 73 -5.28 8.13 3.75
C PHE A 73 -6.32 7.04 3.98
N GLY A 74 -6.33 6.47 5.17
CA GLY A 74 -7.31 5.49 5.57
C GLY A 74 -7.78 5.67 7.00
N TYR A 75 -9.05 5.37 7.21
CA TYR A 75 -9.71 5.42 8.49
C TYR A 75 -10.45 4.10 8.74
N GLY A 76 -10.38 3.60 9.96
CA GLY A 76 -11.07 2.42 10.43
C GLY A 76 -11.64 2.68 11.81
N TRP A 77 -12.82 2.13 12.08
CA TRP A 77 -13.51 2.23 13.36
C TRP A 77 -14.08 0.88 13.77
N GLN A 78 -14.66 0.81 14.96
CA GLN A 78 -15.04 -0.45 15.58
C GLN A 78 -15.92 -1.37 14.72
N ALA A 79 -16.92 -0.81 14.03
CA ALA A 79 -17.85 -1.59 13.24
C ALA A 79 -17.25 -2.20 11.96
N LEU A 80 -16.05 -1.77 11.54
CA LEU A 80 -15.32 -2.37 10.42
C LEU A 80 -14.47 -3.58 10.81
N ASN A 81 -14.45 -3.96 12.11
CA ASN A 81 -13.66 -5.10 12.55
C ASN A 81 -14.18 -6.41 11.98
N LEU A 82 -13.43 -7.04 11.10
CA LEU A 82 -13.73 -8.40 10.66
C LEU A 82 -13.29 -9.46 11.68
N TYR A 83 -12.49 -9.08 12.67
CA TYR A 83 -11.88 -9.99 13.65
C TYR A 83 -12.16 -9.52 15.09
N PRO A 84 -13.42 -9.59 15.57
CA PRO A 84 -13.80 -9.12 16.91
C PRO A 84 -13.00 -9.83 18.00
N TYR A 85 -12.90 -11.16 17.94
CA TYR A 85 -12.23 -12.02 18.94
C TYR A 85 -10.77 -11.65 19.30
N ARG A 86 -10.07 -10.85 18.47
CA ARG A 86 -8.70 -10.39 18.75
C ARG A 86 -8.66 -9.10 19.57
N ARG A 87 -9.81 -8.47 19.76
CA ARG A 87 -9.97 -7.13 20.33
C ARG A 87 -11.17 -7.03 21.27
N ASP A 88 -11.63 -8.16 21.82
CA ASP A 88 -12.75 -8.17 22.76
C ASP A 88 -12.47 -7.34 24.03
N ASP A 89 -11.19 -7.11 24.35
CA ASP A 89 -10.75 -6.29 25.49
C ASP A 89 -10.73 -4.77 25.20
N TYR A 90 -10.95 -4.35 23.94
CA TYR A 90 -10.86 -2.95 23.53
C TYR A 90 -12.22 -2.39 23.13
N ASP A 91 -12.62 -1.30 23.80
CA ASP A 91 -13.77 -0.50 23.43
C ASP A 91 -13.34 0.65 22.50
N ASP A 92 -14.27 1.11 21.65
CA ASP A 92 -14.12 2.28 20.77
C ASP A 92 -12.78 2.35 20.02
N PHE A 93 -12.41 1.26 19.33
CA PHE A 93 -11.17 1.28 18.57
C PHE A 93 -11.27 2.16 17.32
N GLU A 94 -10.20 2.90 17.06
CA GLU A 94 -10.02 3.72 15.87
C GLU A 94 -8.63 3.50 15.26
N VAL A 95 -8.56 3.49 13.93
CA VAL A 95 -7.33 3.30 13.17
C VAL A 95 -7.19 4.41 12.15
N TRP A 96 -6.10 5.16 12.25
CA TRP A 96 -5.69 6.14 11.25
C TRP A 96 -4.49 5.60 10.48
N ARG A 97 -4.52 5.69 9.15
CA ARG A 97 -3.49 5.16 8.25
C ARG A 97 -3.08 6.23 7.25
N GLY A 98 -1.79 6.54 7.20
CA GLY A 98 -1.20 7.43 6.22
C GLY A 98 -0.11 6.72 5.42
N ARG A 99 -0.08 6.92 4.10
CA ARG A 99 1.03 6.47 3.26
C ARG A 99 1.41 7.55 2.27
N LEU A 100 2.71 7.65 2.02
CA LEU A 100 3.27 8.48 0.98
C LEU A 100 4.20 7.62 0.14
N GLU A 101 3.99 7.59 -1.17
CA GLU A 101 4.69 6.71 -2.09
C GLU A 101 5.23 7.52 -3.27
N TRP A 102 6.54 7.51 -3.45
CA TRP A 102 7.18 8.00 -4.66
C TRP A 102 7.38 6.84 -5.62
N ARG A 103 6.92 7.01 -6.87
CA ARG A 103 6.93 5.98 -7.90
C ARG A 103 7.80 6.39 -9.07
N ARG A 104 8.53 5.43 -9.63
CA ARG A 104 9.23 5.55 -10.91
C ARG A 104 8.81 4.44 -11.85
N TYR A 105 8.19 4.83 -12.94
CA TYR A 105 7.71 3.93 -13.99
C TYR A 105 8.81 3.60 -14.99
N SER A 106 8.96 2.31 -15.27
CA SER A 106 9.79 1.82 -16.37
C SER A 106 8.98 1.93 -17.67
N GLY A 107 9.31 2.95 -18.48
CA GLY A 107 8.54 3.39 -19.66
C GLY A 107 8.44 2.41 -20.84
N ARG A 108 8.49 1.10 -20.62
CA ARG A 108 8.25 0.07 -21.65
C ARG A 108 6.89 -0.58 -21.43
N TYR A 109 5.82 0.10 -21.85
CA TYR A 109 4.63 -0.64 -22.28
C TYR A 109 5.00 -1.33 -23.60
N ARG A 110 5.46 -2.58 -23.50
CA ARG A 110 6.00 -3.36 -24.61
C ARG A 110 4.83 -3.95 -25.40
N SER A 111 4.14 -3.14 -26.21
CA SER A 111 3.19 -3.67 -27.19
C SER A 111 2.79 -2.60 -28.21
N ASN A 112 2.71 -3.00 -29.48
CA ASN A 112 1.98 -2.30 -30.55
C ASN A 112 0.45 -2.21 -30.28
N ARG A 113 -0.03 -2.74 -29.14
CA ARG A 113 -1.38 -2.58 -28.60
C ARG A 113 -1.40 -1.56 -27.45
N ARG A 114 -0.81 -0.38 -27.64
CA ARG A 114 -1.12 0.73 -26.74
C ARG A 114 -2.57 1.11 -27.01
N PRO A 115 -3.50 1.00 -26.05
CA PRO A 115 -4.80 1.62 -26.23
C PRO A 115 -4.54 3.10 -26.48
N HIS A 116 -5.03 3.66 -27.59
CA HIS A 116 -4.82 5.07 -27.96
C HIS A 116 -5.29 6.06 -26.87
N TYR A 117 -6.04 5.57 -25.89
CA TYR A 117 -6.61 6.26 -24.74
C TYR A 117 -5.71 6.37 -23.50
N ALA A 118 -4.57 5.69 -23.49
CA ALA A 118 -3.87 5.35 -22.26
C ALA A 118 -2.60 6.21 -22.08
N THR A 119 -2.76 7.44 -21.57
CA THR A 119 -1.62 8.33 -21.23
C THR A 119 -1.66 8.95 -19.82
N PRO A 120 -1.73 8.13 -18.75
CA PRO A 120 -1.02 8.40 -17.49
C PRO A 120 -0.06 7.24 -17.14
N PRO A 121 0.62 7.09 -15.98
CA PRO A 121 1.75 6.18 -15.92
C PRO A 121 1.29 4.72 -15.84
N ILE A 122 1.48 3.97 -16.92
CA ILE A 122 1.05 2.58 -17.04
C ILE A 122 2.28 1.68 -17.09
N GLY A 123 2.16 0.49 -16.52
CA GLY A 123 3.16 -0.55 -16.60
C GLY A 123 3.89 -0.75 -15.28
N ARG A 124 5.11 -1.26 -15.39
CA ARG A 124 5.91 -1.67 -14.22
C ARG A 124 6.56 -0.46 -13.58
N TYR A 125 6.54 -0.40 -12.27
CA TYR A 125 7.19 0.65 -11.50
C TYR A 125 7.96 0.09 -10.31
N ILE A 126 8.93 0.89 -9.87
CA ILE A 126 9.54 0.76 -8.57
C ILE A 126 9.04 1.91 -7.71
N ALA A 127 8.89 1.70 -6.41
CA ALA A 127 8.45 2.75 -5.51
C ALA A 127 9.12 2.69 -4.16
N VAL A 128 9.20 3.85 -3.52
CA VAL A 128 9.60 4.00 -2.12
C VAL A 128 8.39 4.53 -1.39
N GLU A 129 7.90 3.76 -0.43
CA GLU A 129 6.78 4.11 0.43
C GLU A 129 7.28 4.43 1.84
N THR A 130 6.73 5.49 2.44
CA THR A 130 6.73 5.71 3.87
C THR A 130 5.31 5.53 4.40
N PHE A 131 5.20 4.87 5.56
CA PHE A 131 3.96 4.44 6.16
C PHE A 131 3.86 4.96 7.60
N PHE A 132 2.69 5.48 7.94
CA PHE A 132 2.30 5.84 9.28
C PHE A 132 0.97 5.17 9.61
N LYS A 133 0.87 4.63 10.82
CA LYS A 133 -0.39 4.15 11.38
C LYS A 133 -0.48 4.53 12.84
N GLN A 134 -1.65 5.00 13.24
CA GLN A 134 -2.02 5.20 14.62
C GLN A 134 -3.24 4.34 14.95
N LEU A 135 -3.16 3.61 16.04
CA LEU A 135 -4.26 2.86 16.63
C LEU A 135 -4.60 3.54 17.95
N THR A 136 -5.85 3.93 18.12
CA THR A 136 -6.40 4.45 19.38
C THR A 136 -7.41 3.43 19.89
N VAL A 137 -7.37 3.12 21.18
CA VAL A 137 -8.29 2.19 21.84
C VAL A 137 -8.65 2.71 23.22
N LEU A 138 -9.84 2.41 23.68
CA LEU A 138 -10.19 2.48 25.10
C LEU A 138 -10.00 1.09 25.70
N GLU A 139 -9.24 1.00 26.78
CA GLU A 139 -9.02 -0.26 27.48
C GLU A 139 -9.35 -0.09 28.95
N THR A 140 -10.18 -1.01 29.47
CA THR A 140 -10.50 -1.09 30.89
C THR A 140 -9.44 -1.96 31.57
N THR A 141 -8.49 -1.33 32.26
CA THR A 141 -7.36 -2.02 32.86
C THR A 141 -6.98 -1.43 34.22
N ALA A 142 -6.17 -2.17 34.97
CA ALA A 142 -5.61 -1.71 36.24
C ALA A 142 -4.22 -1.10 36.00
N VAL A 143 -4.06 0.18 36.34
CA VAL A 143 -2.78 0.90 36.16
C VAL A 143 -2.14 1.13 37.52
N GLY A 144 -0.88 0.71 37.67
CA GLY A 144 -0.08 1.03 38.84
C GLY A 144 0.24 2.52 38.90
N ARG A 145 0.01 3.14 40.05
CA ARG A 145 0.37 4.55 40.32
C ARG A 145 1.50 4.61 41.33
N GLU A 146 2.25 5.71 41.27
CA GLU A 146 3.36 5.99 42.20
C GLU A 146 4.37 4.84 42.27
N CYS A 147 4.86 4.44 41.11
CA CYS A 147 5.83 3.35 41.03
C CYS A 147 7.24 3.88 41.32
N LEU A 148 7.88 3.35 42.37
CA LEU A 148 9.28 3.56 42.74
C LEU A 148 10.02 2.23 42.54
N ASP A 149 11.09 2.23 41.75
CA ASP A 149 11.94 1.06 41.46
C ASP A 149 11.17 -0.20 41.00
N GLY A 150 10.06 -0.01 40.27
CA GLY A 150 9.22 -1.10 39.76
C GLY A 150 8.19 -1.64 40.75
N THR A 151 8.14 -1.11 41.97
CA THR A 151 7.06 -1.37 42.95
C THR A 151 6.07 -0.22 42.94
N CYS A 152 4.78 -0.52 42.72
CA CYS A 152 3.73 0.51 42.67
C CYS A 152 2.94 0.54 43.98
N ALA A 153 2.63 1.74 44.47
CA ALA A 153 1.94 1.93 45.74
C ALA A 153 0.49 1.39 45.73
N TYR A 154 -0.22 1.60 44.62
CA TYR A 154 -1.56 1.06 44.41
C TYR A 154 -1.88 0.89 42.92
N PHE A 155 -2.90 0.09 42.63
CA PHE A 155 -3.44 -0.09 41.29
C PHE A 155 -4.82 0.54 41.20
N GLN A 156 -5.01 1.44 40.23
CA GLN A 156 -6.30 2.04 39.94
C GLN A 156 -6.91 1.34 38.73
N GLN A 157 -8.08 0.74 38.91
CA GLN A 157 -8.89 0.26 37.79
C GLN A 157 -9.63 1.43 37.16
N GLY A 158 -9.61 1.48 35.83
CA GLY A 158 -10.33 2.49 35.07
C GLY A 158 -10.26 2.22 33.57
N THR A 159 -11.05 2.95 32.82
CA THR A 159 -10.99 2.95 31.36
C THR A 159 -10.08 4.08 30.91
N PHE A 160 -9.03 3.74 30.21
CA PHE A 160 -8.01 4.70 29.81
C PHE A 160 -7.85 4.71 28.28
N PRO A 161 -7.79 5.91 27.65
CA PRO A 161 -7.44 6.02 26.25
C PRO A 161 -5.97 5.71 26.05
N MET A 162 -5.72 4.69 25.25
CA MET A 162 -4.38 4.29 24.84
C MET A 162 -4.21 4.50 23.35
N TYR A 163 -3.00 4.84 22.95
CA TYR A 163 -2.66 4.90 21.55
C TYR A 163 -1.32 4.24 21.27
N ARG A 164 -1.18 3.75 20.04
CA ARG A 164 0.04 3.14 19.52
C ARG A 164 0.30 3.64 18.12
N THR A 165 1.56 3.96 17.84
CA THR A 165 2.00 4.39 16.52
C THR A 165 2.93 3.36 15.89
N VAL A 166 2.82 3.25 14.58
CA VAL A 166 3.69 2.41 13.75
C VAL A 166 4.18 3.27 12.59
N TRP A 167 5.49 3.33 12.44
CA TRP A 167 6.14 3.94 11.31
C TRP A 167 6.79 2.86 10.45
N GLY A 168 6.94 3.10 9.16
CA GLY A 168 7.64 2.17 8.30
C GLY A 168 8.07 2.79 6.99
N ALA A 169 8.99 2.09 6.34
CA ALA A 169 9.43 2.40 4.99
C ALA A 169 9.56 1.10 4.21
N HIS A 170 9.07 1.10 2.98
CA HIS A 170 9.06 -0.07 2.10
C HIS A 170 9.59 0.30 0.72
N PHE A 171 10.40 -0.59 0.18
CA PHE A 171 10.70 -0.62 -1.24
C PHE A 171 9.69 -1.53 -1.94
N LYS A 172 9.05 -1.03 -2.98
CA LYS A 172 7.98 -1.72 -3.69
C LYS A 172 8.30 -1.91 -5.16
N LEU A 173 7.79 -3.01 -5.69
CA LEU A 173 7.71 -3.32 -7.11
C LEU A 173 6.23 -3.54 -7.44
N GLY A 174 5.77 -2.89 -8.50
CA GLY A 174 4.37 -3.00 -8.88
C GLY A 174 4.14 -2.89 -10.37
N ARG A 175 2.90 -3.17 -10.78
CA ARG A 175 2.44 -3.04 -12.15
C ARG A 175 1.01 -2.53 -12.18
N GLN A 176 0.84 -1.43 -12.90
CA GLN A 176 -0.45 -0.82 -13.17
C GLN A 176 -0.96 -1.25 -14.56
N PHE A 177 -2.18 -1.75 -14.58
CA PHE A 177 -2.94 -2.16 -15.76
C PHE A 177 -4.08 -1.17 -16.01
N VAL A 178 -4.44 -0.99 -17.28
CA VAL A 178 -5.68 -0.28 -17.65
C VAL A 178 -6.77 -1.33 -17.81
N LEU A 179 -7.88 -1.13 -17.13
CA LEU A 179 -9.10 -1.89 -17.37
C LEU A 179 -9.85 -1.18 -18.48
N SER A 180 -9.87 -1.79 -19.66
CA SER A 180 -10.63 -1.29 -20.81
C SER A 180 -12.03 -1.86 -20.76
N ILE A 181 -13.00 -1.01 -20.42
CA ILE A 181 -14.42 -1.33 -20.51
C ILE A 181 -14.96 -0.64 -21.77
N PRO A 182 -15.88 -1.27 -22.54
CA PRO A 182 -16.50 -0.60 -23.68
C PRO A 182 -17.10 0.75 -23.27
N GLY A 183 -16.60 1.84 -23.85
CA GLY A 183 -17.02 3.21 -23.55
C GLY A 183 -16.18 3.95 -22.49
N GLU A 184 -15.36 3.27 -21.68
CA GLU A 184 -14.57 3.92 -20.63
C GLU A 184 -13.20 3.26 -20.38
N ASN A 185 -12.14 4.05 -20.50
CA ASN A 185 -10.74 3.60 -20.35
C ASN A 185 -10.00 4.30 -19.20
N ARG A 186 -10.75 4.82 -18.22
CA ARG A 186 -10.21 5.58 -17.08
C ARG A 186 -9.91 4.71 -15.87
N LEU A 187 -10.32 3.46 -15.89
CA LEU A 187 -10.12 2.53 -14.78
C LEU A 187 -8.74 1.88 -14.84
N LEU A 188 -8.12 1.80 -13.67
CA LEU A 188 -6.78 1.28 -13.47
C LEU A 188 -6.81 0.20 -12.40
N LEU A 189 -5.99 -0.82 -12.59
CA LEU A 189 -5.78 -1.88 -11.61
C LEU A 189 -4.30 -1.95 -11.30
N ASP A 190 -3.94 -1.77 -10.05
CA ASP A 190 -2.56 -1.65 -9.59
C ASP A 190 -2.23 -2.78 -8.62
N PHE A 191 -1.27 -3.62 -8.99
CA PHE A 191 -0.75 -4.69 -8.15
C PHE A 191 0.64 -4.34 -7.67
N TYR A 192 0.91 -4.51 -6.38
CA TYR A 192 2.23 -4.24 -5.83
C TYR A 192 2.61 -5.24 -4.74
N MET A 193 3.91 -5.42 -4.60
CA MET A 193 4.55 -6.10 -3.49
C MET A 193 5.78 -5.30 -3.06
N GLY A 194 6.17 -5.42 -1.80
CA GLY A 194 7.31 -4.71 -1.27
C GLY A 194 7.82 -5.29 0.03
N LEU A 195 9.07 -4.93 0.34
CA LEU A 195 9.77 -5.31 1.55
C LEU A 195 10.39 -4.06 2.17
N GLY A 196 10.56 -4.09 3.47
CA GLY A 196 11.16 -2.99 4.19
C GLY A 196 11.13 -3.21 5.69
N PHE A 197 11.04 -2.11 6.42
CA PHE A 197 11.12 -2.11 7.87
C PHE A 197 9.95 -1.33 8.45
N ARG A 198 9.50 -1.76 9.62
CA ARG A 198 8.54 -1.02 10.44
C ARG A 198 9.06 -0.90 11.85
N THR A 199 8.84 0.25 12.48
CA THR A 199 9.13 0.51 13.87
C THR A 199 7.81 0.68 14.61
N LEU A 200 7.63 -0.12 15.66
CA LEU A 200 6.43 -0.07 16.49
C LEU A 200 6.76 0.66 17.79
N SER A 201 5.89 1.58 18.20
CA SER A 201 5.92 2.12 19.57
C SER A 201 5.21 1.17 20.53
N LEU A 202 5.52 1.30 21.83
CA LEU A 202 4.67 0.76 22.89
C LEU A 202 3.33 1.50 22.90
N PHE A 203 2.33 0.89 23.53
CA PHE A 203 1.11 1.61 23.89
C PHE A 203 1.44 2.69 24.92
N ARG A 204 0.82 3.85 24.74
CA ARG A 204 0.97 5.00 25.62
C ARG A 204 -0.39 5.42 26.13
N PHE A 205 -0.47 5.80 27.39
CA PHE A 205 -1.64 6.48 27.92
C PHE A 205 -1.67 7.93 27.41
N SER A 206 -2.85 8.37 26.98
CA SER A 206 -3.10 9.80 26.79
C SER A 206 -3.55 10.37 28.14
N ASN A 207 -2.60 10.87 28.93
CA ASN A 207 -2.90 11.48 30.23
C ASN A 207 -2.56 12.98 30.20
N PRO A 208 -3.55 13.89 30.29
CA PRO A 208 -3.31 15.33 30.19
C PRO A 208 -2.54 15.92 31.38
N ALA A 209 -2.47 15.22 32.53
CA ALA A 209 -1.89 15.77 33.75
C ALA A 209 -0.38 15.54 33.92
N ASN A 210 0.17 14.40 33.46
CA ASN A 210 1.55 13.97 33.81
C ASN A 210 2.41 13.48 32.62
N GLY A 211 1.96 13.68 31.38
CA GLY A 211 2.69 13.23 30.18
C GLY A 211 2.38 11.78 29.77
N ASN A 212 3.02 11.34 28.68
CA ASN A 212 2.72 10.05 28.04
C ASN A 212 3.51 8.92 28.71
N ASP A 213 2.85 8.14 29.58
CA ASP A 213 3.44 6.97 30.21
C ASP A 213 3.44 5.77 29.25
N ASN A 214 4.57 5.06 29.14
CA ASN A 214 4.69 3.85 28.32
C ASN A 214 4.17 2.63 29.09
N ILE A 215 3.36 1.82 28.43
CA ILE A 215 2.84 0.58 28.98
C ILE A 215 3.80 -0.56 28.64
N VAL A 216 4.41 -1.15 29.66
CA VAL A 216 5.27 -2.33 29.53
C VAL A 216 4.42 -3.56 29.85
N ARG A 217 4.13 -4.39 28.85
CA ARG A 217 3.46 -5.69 29.04
C ARG A 217 4.50 -6.82 29.03
N SER A 218 4.41 -7.74 29.98
CA SER A 218 5.13 -9.01 29.92
C SER A 218 4.44 -9.92 28.89
N THR A 219 5.17 -10.43 27.90
CA THR A 219 4.63 -11.29 26.84
C THR A 219 5.34 -12.64 26.82
N GLY A 220 4.57 -13.71 27.00
CA GLY A 220 4.99 -15.10 26.77
C GLY A 220 4.53 -15.58 25.40
N SER A 221 5.36 -15.40 24.38
CA SER A 221 5.15 -15.97 23.04
C SER A 221 6.40 -15.70 22.19
N VAL A 222 6.97 -16.74 21.58
CA VAL A 222 8.21 -16.67 20.79
C VAL A 222 7.92 -16.57 19.28
N PHE A 223 6.66 -16.77 18.87
CA PHE A 223 6.24 -16.79 17.45
C PHE A 223 5.08 -15.82 17.13
N GLY A 224 4.66 -15.02 18.11
CA GLY A 224 3.63 -14.01 17.94
C GLY A 224 4.16 -12.76 17.26
N TRP A 225 3.35 -12.17 16.39
CA TRP A 225 3.57 -10.84 15.84
C TRP A 225 3.37 -9.79 16.95
N ASP A 226 4.19 -9.84 18.00
CA ASP A 226 3.79 -9.38 19.32
C ASP A 226 3.63 -7.86 19.38
N ALA A 227 2.44 -7.45 19.83
CA ALA A 227 2.00 -6.09 19.99
C ALA A 227 2.59 -5.38 21.22
N GLY A 228 3.29 -6.10 22.09
CA GLY A 228 3.79 -5.59 23.38
C GLY A 228 5.24 -5.06 23.36
N GLN A 229 6.02 -5.29 22.31
CA GLN A 229 7.41 -4.85 22.24
C GLN A 229 7.59 -3.73 21.21
N ALA A 230 8.22 -2.64 21.64
CA ALA A 230 8.73 -1.63 20.74
C ALA A 230 9.97 -2.15 20.00
N GLY A 231 10.17 -1.63 18.80
CA GLY A 231 11.37 -1.93 18.03
C GLY A 231 11.13 -1.98 16.54
N SER A 232 12.24 -2.09 15.81
CA SER A 232 12.26 -2.20 14.36
C SER A 232 12.19 -3.66 13.93
N ARG A 233 11.31 -3.97 12.98
CA ARG A 233 11.08 -5.31 12.46
C ARG A 233 11.05 -5.27 10.93
N LEU A 234 11.47 -6.38 10.31
CA LEU A 234 11.25 -6.58 8.89
C LEU A 234 9.75 -6.63 8.59
N SER A 235 9.35 -6.06 7.46
CA SER A 235 7.96 -5.93 7.04
C SER A 235 7.82 -6.17 5.55
N GLY A 236 6.86 -7.00 5.18
CA GLY A 236 6.35 -7.10 3.81
C GLY A 236 5.08 -6.29 3.61
N THR A 237 4.81 -5.91 2.37
CA THR A 237 3.56 -5.28 1.94
C THR A 237 3.15 -5.87 0.60
N LEU A 238 1.88 -6.23 0.46
CA LEU A 238 1.29 -6.71 -0.78
C LEU A 238 -0.09 -6.09 -0.89
N GLY A 239 -0.51 -5.72 -2.10
CA GLY A 239 -1.85 -5.19 -2.26
C GLY A 239 -2.28 -4.98 -3.70
N ILE A 240 -3.57 -4.67 -3.78
CA ILE A 240 -4.30 -4.35 -5.01
C ILE A 240 -4.97 -3.00 -4.78
N LYS A 241 -4.88 -2.10 -5.76
CA LYS A 241 -5.61 -0.82 -5.77
C LYS A 241 -6.40 -0.70 -7.06
N LEU A 242 -7.62 -0.17 -6.94
CA LEU A 242 -8.47 0.24 -8.05
C LEU A 242 -8.31 1.73 -8.23
N GLY A 243 -7.88 2.16 -9.41
CA GLY A 243 -7.67 3.56 -9.74
C GLY A 243 -8.68 4.06 -10.76
N TYR A 244 -8.95 5.36 -10.73
CA TYR A 244 -9.73 6.08 -11.72
C TYR A 244 -8.98 7.36 -12.11
N VAL A 245 -8.80 7.54 -13.41
CA VAL A 245 -8.12 8.69 -13.99
C VAL A 245 -9.08 9.88 -14.10
N LEU A 246 -8.68 11.03 -13.55
CA LEU A 246 -9.41 12.30 -13.65
C LEU A 246 -8.94 13.15 -14.84
#